data_AF-A0A0I9UVY2-F1
#
_entry.id   AF-A0A0I9UVY2-F1
#
_cell.length_a   1.000
_cell.length_b   1.000
_cell.length_c   1.000
_cell.angle_alpha   90.00
_cell.angle_beta   90.00
_cell.angle_gamma   90.00
#
_symmetry.space_group_name_H-M   'P 1'
#
loop_
_entity.id
_entity.type
_entity.pdbx_description
1 polymer ?
#
loop_
_entity_poly.entity_id
_entity_poly.type
_entity_poly.pdbx_seq_one_letter_code
_entity_poly.pdbx_strand_id
1 'polypeptide(L)'
;MNYLLKYILSFCLLTSVAACTEGINETVESAYQLPVFPEPSYKFSRNGESSVNVLECEFLKSPIDRIFSEYMNEARMSTQRDYDEARRIYHEGTFGLKPQKEVSTSPVHLNDREKILRDIDNWFEASARIAGLGANIPSYEHRNREAAKGSTGYVGNNIGDSDICYVDEKGIAVAEVYKYAVMGAIYLDKILNIHLAEEILGNNEILIRNDLTQLLPGHNYTELEHHWDLAYGYYSFWKTLAQADGLPALKDCHLRIFRSFVKGRTFMETSRYDEMRLQADTIRQELSRVVAARAMNLLVGPNTFANLKENPRRAFRLLSQAYGLIYAAQFARNTQGKPFITNEETGNLLHELEKNDGLWDKERLLGREQTEGALHNLATRIGKIFGVSLEDIKK
;
A
#
# COMPACT_ATOMS: atom_id res chain seq x y z
N MET A 1 -26.05 -54.22 45.76
CA MET A 1 -25.80 -55.42 46.57
C MET A 1 -24.28 -55.60 46.60
N ASN A 2 -23.59 -54.90 47.53
CA ASN A 2 -23.11 -55.44 48.82
C ASN A 2 -22.07 -56.55 48.58
N TYR A 3 -20.84 -56.58 49.08
CA TYR A 3 -19.97 -55.86 50.03
C TYR A 3 -18.61 -56.63 49.87
N LEU A 4 -17.37 -56.16 50.08
CA LEU A 4 -16.67 -55.89 51.36
C LEU A 4 -15.14 -55.97 51.03
N LEU A 5 -14.41 -54.85 51.00
CA LEU A 5 -13.32 -54.45 51.91
C LEU A 5 -12.43 -55.56 52.54
N LYS A 6 -11.10 -55.54 52.29
CA LYS A 6 -10.04 -55.54 53.34
C LYS A 6 -8.61 -55.35 52.76
N TYR A 7 -7.92 -54.38 53.36
CA TYR A 7 -6.50 -54.02 53.24
C TYR A 7 -5.55 -55.07 53.87
N ILE A 8 -4.26 -55.11 53.46
CA ILE A 8 -3.06 -54.84 54.31
C ILE A 8 -1.70 -55.22 53.64
N LEU A 9 -0.74 -54.27 53.73
CA LEU A 9 0.75 -54.28 53.66
C LEU A 9 1.49 -54.93 52.46
N SER A 10 2.22 -54.17 51.63
CA SER A 10 3.56 -53.56 51.83
C SER A 10 4.73 -54.54 51.61
N PHE A 11 5.41 -54.45 50.46
CA PHE A 11 6.86 -54.57 50.40
C PHE A 11 7.45 -53.78 49.23
N CYS A 12 8.46 -52.99 49.56
CA CYS A 12 9.24 -52.11 48.70
C CYS A 12 9.96 -52.85 47.56
N LEU A 13 10.12 -52.19 46.41
CA LEU A 13 11.42 -52.20 45.74
C LEU A 13 11.65 -50.86 45.02
N LEU A 14 12.59 -50.11 45.58
CA LEU A 14 13.20 -48.91 45.00
C LEU A 14 14.08 -49.31 43.81
N THR A 15 13.92 -48.63 42.68
CA THR A 15 15.01 -48.44 41.72
C THR A 15 15.24 -46.95 41.55
N SER A 16 16.20 -46.45 42.31
CA SER A 16 16.82 -45.13 42.15
C SER A 16 17.65 -45.10 40.87
N VAL A 17 17.34 -44.19 39.95
CA VAL A 17 18.34 -43.66 39.02
C VAL A 17 18.45 -42.18 39.30
N ALA A 18 19.55 -41.80 39.93
CA ALA A 18 19.99 -40.42 40.04
C ALA A 18 20.54 -40.00 38.68
N ALA A 19 20.03 -38.90 38.15
CA ALA A 19 20.73 -38.07 37.19
C ALA A 19 20.61 -36.63 37.68
N CYS A 20 21.61 -36.18 38.43
CA CYS A 20 21.87 -34.76 38.62
C CYS A 20 22.47 -34.25 37.31
N THR A 21 21.79 -33.31 36.67
CA THR A 21 22.45 -32.37 35.75
C THR A 21 22.29 -30.98 36.33
N GLU A 22 23.38 -30.48 36.90
CA GLU A 22 23.56 -29.07 37.25
C GLU A 22 23.57 -28.25 35.97
N GLY A 23 22.43 -27.64 35.62
CA GLY A 23 22.35 -26.58 34.62
C GLY A 23 22.85 -25.26 35.21
N ILE A 24 24.17 -25.12 35.38
CA ILE A 24 24.79 -23.82 35.67
C ILE A 24 24.88 -23.08 34.33
N ASN A 25 24.22 -21.92 34.25
CA ASN A 25 24.10 -21.01 33.10
C ASN A 25 22.96 -21.24 32.09
N GLU A 26 21.80 -21.73 32.55
CA GLU A 26 20.55 -21.45 31.81
C GLU A 26 19.98 -20.10 32.25
N THR A 27 20.38 -19.02 31.57
CA THR A 27 19.58 -17.80 31.60
C THR A 27 18.30 -18.08 30.83
N VAL A 28 17.21 -18.31 31.56
CA VAL A 28 15.86 -18.21 31.00
C VAL A 28 15.65 -16.74 30.67
N GLU A 29 15.92 -16.34 29.42
CA GLU A 29 15.37 -15.09 28.91
C GLU A 29 13.85 -15.27 28.87
N SER A 30 13.17 -14.83 29.93
CA SER A 30 11.74 -14.63 29.84
C SER A 30 11.53 -13.60 28.74
N ALA A 31 11.01 -14.02 27.59
CA ALA A 31 10.50 -13.12 26.58
C ALA A 31 9.34 -12.35 27.23
N TYR A 32 9.66 -11.23 27.88
CA TYR A 32 8.66 -10.35 28.45
C TYR A 32 7.83 -9.83 27.29
N GLN A 33 6.70 -10.49 27.06
CA GLN A 33 5.69 -10.03 26.13
C GLN A 33 4.98 -8.88 26.84
N LEU A 34 5.24 -7.66 26.38
CA LEU A 34 4.47 -6.49 26.80
C LEU A 34 2.98 -6.85 26.73
N PRO A 35 2.17 -6.50 27.74
CA PRO A 35 0.75 -6.76 27.72
C PRO A 35 0.16 -6.24 26.41
N VAL A 36 -0.46 -7.14 25.64
CA VAL A 36 -1.24 -6.77 24.46
C VAL A 36 -2.52 -6.13 24.99
N PHE A 37 -2.47 -4.82 25.21
CA PHE A 37 -3.65 -4.07 25.56
C PHE A 37 -4.70 -4.25 24.45
N PRO A 38 -5.97 -4.52 24.79
CA PRO A 38 -7.03 -4.56 23.79
C PRO A 38 -7.00 -3.24 23.01
N GLU A 39 -7.12 -3.32 21.68
CA GLU A 39 -7.11 -2.13 20.85
C GLU A 39 -8.21 -1.19 21.35
N PRO A 40 -7.91 0.08 21.68
CA PRO A 40 -8.96 1.02 21.98
C PRO A 40 -9.86 1.08 20.74
N SER A 41 -11.16 0.86 20.92
CA SER A 41 -12.15 1.21 19.90
C SER A 41 -12.18 2.74 19.79
N TYR A 42 -11.22 3.31 19.07
CA TYR A 42 -11.08 4.76 18.99
C TYR A 42 -12.00 5.28 17.90
N LYS A 43 -13.02 6.04 18.33
CA LYS A 43 -13.83 6.85 17.44
C LYS A 43 -13.27 8.26 17.52
N PHE A 44 -12.59 8.69 16.46
CA PHE A 44 -12.29 10.10 16.25
C PHE A 44 -13.61 10.88 16.30
N SER A 45 -13.85 11.53 17.43
CA SER A 45 -15.14 12.14 17.72
C SER A 45 -14.97 13.35 18.63
N ARG A 46 -15.84 14.34 18.45
CA ARG A 46 -16.02 15.45 19.38
C ARG A 46 -17.49 15.46 19.79
N ASN A 47 -17.76 15.62 21.09
CA ASN A 47 -19.12 15.62 21.65
C ASN A 47 -19.95 14.36 21.29
N GLY A 48 -19.29 13.21 21.08
CA GLY A 48 -19.95 11.94 20.75
C GLY A 48 -20.29 11.74 19.27
N GLU A 49 -19.99 12.70 18.40
CA GLU A 49 -20.15 12.61 16.95
C GLU A 49 -18.81 12.45 16.24
N SER A 50 -18.75 11.65 15.17
CA SER A 50 -17.53 11.42 14.42
C SER A 50 -16.99 12.73 13.83
N SER A 51 -15.71 13.02 14.08
CA SER A 51 -14.99 14.12 13.45
C SER A 51 -14.29 13.68 12.14
N VAL A 52 -14.20 12.36 11.90
CA VAL A 52 -13.78 11.83 10.60
C VAL A 52 -14.95 11.89 9.63
N ASN A 53 -14.80 12.69 8.58
CA ASN A 53 -15.69 12.65 7.42
C ASN A 53 -15.30 11.46 6.51
N VAL A 54 -15.58 10.23 6.96
CA VAL A 54 -15.28 9.00 6.18
C VAL A 54 -15.96 9.05 4.82
N LEU A 55 -17.14 9.68 4.76
CA LEU A 55 -17.93 9.82 3.55
C LEU A 55 -17.18 10.61 2.47
N GLU A 56 -16.43 11.65 2.83
CA GLU A 56 -15.59 12.40 1.90
C GLU A 56 -14.46 11.55 1.31
N CYS A 57 -13.81 10.73 2.14
CA CYS A 57 -12.79 9.80 1.65
C CYS A 57 -13.40 8.79 0.67
N GLU A 58 -14.60 8.28 0.96
CA GLU A 58 -15.32 7.33 0.10
C GLU A 58 -15.80 7.94 -1.22
N PHE A 59 -16.18 9.23 -1.24
CA PHE A 59 -16.51 9.93 -2.49
C PHE A 59 -15.34 10.01 -3.46
N LEU A 60 -14.12 9.97 -2.95
CA LEU A 60 -12.92 9.88 -3.78
C LEU A 60 -12.60 8.44 -4.18
N LYS A 61 -12.72 7.50 -3.23
CA LYS A 61 -12.38 6.10 -3.45
C LYS A 61 -13.31 5.38 -4.39
N SER A 62 -14.62 5.51 -4.19
CA SER A 62 -15.64 4.82 -4.99
C SER A 62 -15.46 4.98 -6.51
N PRO A 63 -15.30 6.19 -7.08
CA PRO A 63 -15.08 6.33 -8.52
C PRO A 63 -13.76 5.70 -8.99
N ILE A 64 -12.68 5.79 -8.21
CA ILE A 64 -11.36 5.21 -8.54
C ILE A 64 -11.44 3.68 -8.54
N ASP A 65 -12.04 3.09 -7.50
CA ASP A 65 -12.25 1.65 -7.41
C ASP A 65 -13.12 1.15 -8.56
N ARG A 66 -14.17 1.90 -8.91
CA ARG A 66 -15.07 1.58 -10.02
C ARG A 66 -14.33 1.58 -11.37
N ILE A 67 -13.49 2.58 -11.63
CA ILE A 67 -12.64 2.62 -12.84
C ILE A 67 -11.74 1.38 -12.89
N PHE A 68 -11.08 1.05 -11.77
CA PHE A 68 -10.24 -0.14 -11.72
C PHE A 68 -11.04 -1.42 -11.96
N SER A 69 -12.09 -1.67 -11.18
CA SER A 69 -12.79 -2.97 -11.16
C SER A 69 -13.71 -3.19 -12.34
N GLU A 70 -14.44 -2.17 -12.79
CA GLU A 70 -15.44 -2.34 -13.85
C GLU A 70 -14.88 -2.10 -15.26
N TYR A 71 -13.79 -1.33 -15.38
CA TYR A 71 -13.25 -0.91 -16.67
C TYR A 71 -11.86 -1.46 -16.96
N MET A 72 -10.86 -1.10 -16.15
CA MET A 72 -9.47 -1.43 -16.44
C MET A 72 -9.15 -2.92 -16.23
N ASN A 73 -9.52 -3.48 -15.08
CA ASN A 73 -9.24 -4.88 -14.73
C ASN A 73 -9.95 -5.86 -15.67
N GLU A 74 -11.16 -5.51 -16.11
CA GLU A 74 -11.96 -6.33 -17.02
C GLU A 74 -11.64 -6.07 -18.50
N ALA A 75 -10.74 -5.13 -18.82
CA ALA A 75 -10.48 -4.67 -20.19
C ALA A 75 -11.79 -4.33 -20.94
N ARG A 76 -12.66 -3.54 -20.30
CA ARG A 76 -14.00 -3.22 -20.82
C ARG A 76 -14.03 -2.04 -21.79
N MET A 77 -12.99 -1.23 -21.82
CA MET A 77 -12.91 0.01 -22.63
C MET A 77 -12.67 -0.27 -24.12
N SER A 78 -13.37 -1.25 -24.71
CA SER A 78 -13.23 -1.64 -26.13
C SER A 78 -14.04 -0.74 -27.08
N THR A 79 -14.93 0.10 -26.55
CA THR A 79 -15.74 1.05 -27.32
C THR A 79 -15.49 2.47 -26.83
N GLN A 80 -15.68 3.46 -27.71
CA GLN A 80 -15.53 4.87 -27.35
C GLN A 80 -16.48 5.25 -26.19
N ARG A 81 -17.69 4.68 -26.16
CA ARG A 81 -18.66 4.90 -25.08
C ARG A 81 -18.13 4.44 -23.73
N ASP A 82 -17.58 3.22 -23.65
CA ASP A 82 -17.06 2.68 -22.40
C ASP A 82 -15.82 3.45 -21.92
N TYR A 83 -14.96 3.85 -22.86
CA TYR A 83 -13.81 4.70 -22.58
C TYR A 83 -14.24 6.08 -22.04
N ASP A 84 -15.15 6.76 -22.73
CA ASP A 84 -15.66 8.08 -22.33
C ASP A 84 -16.37 8.02 -20.98
N GLU A 85 -17.08 6.95 -20.66
CA GLU A 85 -17.71 6.77 -19.36
C GLU A 85 -16.66 6.59 -18.24
N ALA A 86 -15.62 5.79 -18.45
CA ALA A 86 -14.53 5.67 -17.49
C ALA A 86 -13.82 7.02 -17.26
N ARG A 87 -13.57 7.78 -18.35
CA ARG A 87 -13.04 9.14 -18.29
C ARG A 87 -13.98 10.08 -17.52
N ARG A 88 -15.29 10.01 -17.77
CA ARG A 88 -16.29 10.82 -17.08
C ARG A 88 -16.29 10.55 -15.58
N ILE A 89 -16.21 9.27 -15.16
CA ILE A 89 -16.11 8.91 -13.73
C ILE A 89 -14.86 9.55 -13.10
N TYR A 90 -13.72 9.55 -13.81
CA TYR A 90 -12.49 10.16 -13.32
C TYR A 90 -12.53 11.70 -13.25
N HIS A 91 -13.17 12.35 -14.24
CA HIS A 91 -13.26 13.81 -14.32
C HIS A 91 -14.36 14.41 -13.42
N GLU A 92 -15.50 13.74 -13.29
CA GLU A 92 -16.67 14.27 -12.58
C GLU A 92 -16.85 13.67 -11.18
N GLY A 93 -16.30 12.48 -10.94
CA GLY A 93 -16.35 11.81 -9.66
C GLY A 93 -17.77 11.61 -9.14
N THR A 94 -17.96 11.77 -7.83
CA THR A 94 -19.25 11.64 -7.16
C THR A 94 -19.43 12.78 -6.15
N PHE A 95 -20.64 13.33 -6.03
CA PHE A 95 -20.98 14.41 -5.09
C PHE A 95 -20.04 15.64 -5.15
N GLY A 96 -19.54 15.96 -6.35
CA GLY A 96 -18.70 17.13 -6.58
C GLY A 96 -17.20 16.95 -6.30
N LEU A 97 -16.80 15.82 -5.70
CA LEU A 97 -15.39 15.49 -5.51
C LEU A 97 -14.84 14.76 -6.74
N LYS A 98 -13.91 15.40 -7.45
CA LYS A 98 -13.42 14.97 -8.77
C LYS A 98 -12.05 14.32 -8.64
N PRO A 99 -11.88 12.99 -8.88
CA PRO A 99 -10.60 12.30 -8.74
C PRO A 99 -9.43 13.01 -9.45
N GLN A 100 -9.61 13.45 -10.70
CA GLN A 100 -8.57 14.16 -11.44
C GLN A 100 -8.10 15.45 -10.74
N LYS A 101 -8.98 16.14 -10.02
CA LYS A 101 -8.63 17.37 -9.31
C LYS A 101 -7.84 17.08 -8.04
N GLU A 102 -8.01 15.89 -7.45
CA GLU A 102 -7.35 15.46 -6.22
C GLU A 102 -5.98 14.80 -6.42
N VAL A 103 -5.55 14.58 -7.67
CA VAL A 103 -4.22 14.03 -7.99
C VAL A 103 -3.13 15.05 -7.67
N SER A 104 -2.21 14.64 -6.79
CA SER A 104 -0.93 15.28 -6.48
C SER A 104 -1.07 16.78 -6.21
N THR A 105 -2.01 17.12 -5.33
CA THR A 105 -2.36 18.52 -5.01
C THR A 105 -1.46 19.12 -3.94
N SER A 106 -0.61 18.33 -3.29
CA SER A 106 0.30 18.87 -2.29
C SER A 106 1.34 19.82 -2.89
N PRO A 107 1.77 20.87 -2.17
CA PRO A 107 2.79 21.80 -2.63
C PRO A 107 4.09 21.13 -3.09
N VAL A 108 4.43 19.98 -2.49
CA VAL A 108 5.61 19.18 -2.81
C VAL A 108 5.56 18.62 -4.24
N HIS A 109 4.37 18.26 -4.73
CA HIS A 109 4.19 17.58 -6.02
C HIS A 109 3.53 18.47 -7.10
N LEU A 110 3.21 19.73 -6.79
CA LEU A 110 2.58 20.64 -7.76
C LEU A 110 3.36 20.80 -9.06
N ASN A 111 4.70 20.83 -8.99
CA ASN A 111 5.55 20.98 -10.17
C ASN A 111 5.49 19.76 -11.10
N ASP A 112 5.29 18.56 -10.54
CA ASP A 112 5.20 17.32 -11.29
C ASP A 112 3.75 16.93 -11.64
N ARG A 113 2.77 17.64 -11.08
CA ARG A 113 1.34 17.31 -11.18
C ARG A 113 0.85 17.14 -12.62
N GLU A 114 1.28 18.01 -13.53
CA GLU A 114 0.89 17.89 -14.94
C GLU A 114 1.44 16.62 -15.58
N LYS A 115 2.66 16.21 -15.23
CA LYS A 115 3.26 14.97 -15.70
C LYS A 115 2.53 13.76 -15.12
N ILE A 116 2.22 13.78 -13.84
CA ILE A 116 1.48 12.71 -13.15
C ILE A 116 0.07 12.54 -13.74
N LEU A 117 -0.61 13.65 -14.07
CA LEU A 117 -1.90 13.60 -14.78
C LEU A 117 -1.76 12.98 -16.17
N ARG A 118 -0.71 13.32 -16.93
CA ARG A 118 -0.44 12.70 -18.23
C ARG A 118 -0.13 11.20 -18.09
N ASP A 119 0.59 10.78 -17.06
CA ASP A 119 0.85 9.36 -16.81
C ASP A 119 -0.46 8.59 -16.58
N ILE A 120 -1.39 9.16 -15.80
CA ILE A 120 -2.73 8.57 -15.60
C ILE A 120 -3.51 8.52 -16.91
N ASP A 121 -3.50 9.61 -17.68
CA ASP A 121 -4.16 9.65 -19.00
C ASP A 121 -3.61 8.55 -19.94
N ASN A 122 -2.28 8.37 -19.96
CA ASN A 122 -1.63 7.31 -20.73
C ASN A 122 -2.06 5.91 -20.28
N TRP A 123 -2.31 5.69 -18.98
CA TRP A 123 -2.84 4.40 -18.49
C TRP A 123 -4.29 4.15 -18.92
N PHE A 124 -5.12 5.18 -19.00
CA PHE A 124 -6.46 5.06 -19.61
C PHE A 124 -6.37 4.65 -21.08
N GLU A 125 -5.53 5.33 -21.86
CA GLU A 125 -5.33 5.04 -23.28
C GLU A 125 -4.77 3.64 -23.50
N ALA A 126 -3.75 3.24 -22.73
CA ALA A 126 -3.18 1.91 -22.79
C ALA A 126 -4.21 0.83 -22.41
N SER A 127 -5.02 1.05 -21.37
CA SER A 127 -6.07 0.11 -20.99
C SER A 127 -7.17 -0.01 -22.07
N ALA A 128 -7.53 1.09 -22.74
CA ALA A 128 -8.45 1.06 -23.88
C ALA A 128 -7.88 0.30 -25.09
N ARG A 129 -6.60 0.51 -25.40
CA ARG A 129 -5.88 -0.25 -26.43
C ARG A 129 -5.80 -1.74 -26.11
N ILE A 130 -5.52 -2.10 -24.86
CA ILE A 130 -5.55 -3.49 -24.39
C ILE A 130 -6.95 -4.10 -24.53
N ALA A 131 -8.00 -3.31 -24.29
CA ALA A 131 -9.38 -3.73 -24.51
C ALA A 131 -9.77 -3.85 -25.99
N GLY A 132 -8.93 -3.37 -26.92
CA GLY A 132 -9.15 -3.42 -28.36
C GLY A 132 -9.87 -2.20 -28.94
N LEU A 133 -9.90 -1.07 -28.24
CA LEU A 133 -10.43 0.17 -28.81
C LEU A 133 -9.63 0.56 -30.06
N GLY A 134 -10.33 0.75 -31.18
CA GLY A 134 -9.71 1.08 -32.46
C GLY A 134 -9.08 -0.10 -33.19
N ALA A 135 -9.18 -1.33 -32.66
CA ALA A 135 -8.72 -2.52 -33.36
C ALA A 135 -9.68 -2.92 -34.49
N ASN A 136 -9.13 -3.43 -35.60
CA ASN A 136 -9.91 -3.93 -36.74
C ASN A 136 -10.44 -5.37 -36.54
N ILE A 137 -10.50 -5.84 -35.29
CA ILE A 137 -11.03 -7.15 -34.92
C ILE A 137 -12.12 -7.00 -33.86
N PRO A 138 -13.14 -7.88 -33.82
CA PRO A 138 -14.19 -7.81 -32.80
C PRO A 138 -13.63 -7.83 -31.37
N SER A 139 -14.23 -7.06 -30.47
CA SER A 139 -13.75 -6.90 -29.09
C SER A 139 -13.69 -8.23 -28.32
N TYR A 140 -14.61 -9.16 -28.57
CA TYR A 140 -14.59 -10.48 -27.96
C TYR A 140 -13.38 -11.31 -28.41
N GLU A 141 -12.95 -11.19 -29.67
CA GLU A 141 -11.74 -11.88 -30.17
C GLU A 141 -10.48 -11.23 -29.61
N HIS A 142 -10.47 -9.90 -29.51
CA HIS A 142 -9.35 -9.17 -28.92
C HIS A 142 -9.14 -9.53 -27.44
N ARG A 143 -10.21 -9.55 -26.64
CA ARG A 143 -10.16 -9.88 -25.21
C ARG A 143 -9.88 -11.36 -24.94
N ASN A 144 -10.26 -12.26 -25.84
CA ASN A 144 -10.02 -13.69 -25.71
C ASN A 144 -8.66 -14.13 -26.28
N ARG A 145 -7.81 -13.19 -26.69
CA ARG A 145 -6.46 -13.48 -27.18
C ARG A 145 -5.47 -13.54 -26.02
N GLU A 146 -4.73 -14.64 -25.92
CA GLU A 146 -3.60 -14.72 -24.99
C GLU A 146 -2.54 -13.67 -25.31
N ALA A 147 -1.97 -13.05 -24.27
CA ALA A 147 -0.86 -12.13 -24.43
C ALA A 147 0.35 -12.85 -25.03
N ALA A 148 1.02 -12.14 -25.95
CA ALA A 148 2.27 -12.58 -26.55
C ALA A 148 3.26 -11.40 -26.57
N LYS A 149 4.55 -11.70 -26.60
CA LYS A 149 5.58 -10.66 -26.72
C LYS A 149 5.29 -9.75 -27.94
N GLY A 150 5.20 -8.44 -27.71
CA GLY A 150 4.86 -7.48 -28.77
C GLY A 150 3.38 -7.38 -29.11
N SER A 151 2.48 -8.02 -28.35
CA SER A 151 1.03 -7.98 -28.57
C SER A 151 0.24 -8.01 -27.26
N THR A 152 -0.77 -7.14 -27.15
CA THR A 152 -1.66 -7.12 -25.98
C THR A 152 -2.48 -8.41 -25.87
N GLY A 153 -2.94 -8.74 -24.67
CA GLY A 153 -3.84 -9.87 -24.46
C GLY A 153 -4.05 -10.18 -22.99
N TYR A 154 -4.78 -11.25 -22.72
CA TYR A 154 -4.96 -11.73 -21.35
C TYR A 154 -3.83 -12.66 -20.91
N VAL A 155 -3.61 -12.68 -19.60
CA VAL A 155 -2.72 -13.59 -18.88
C VAL A 155 -3.55 -14.22 -17.76
N GLY A 156 -3.63 -15.55 -17.75
CA GLY A 156 -4.41 -16.33 -16.80
C GLY A 156 -4.36 -17.81 -17.19
N ASN A 157 -4.87 -18.71 -16.34
CA ASN A 157 -4.98 -20.13 -16.70
C ASN A 157 -6.17 -20.37 -17.64
N ASN A 158 -7.34 -19.81 -17.32
CA ASN A 158 -8.50 -19.78 -18.19
C ASN A 158 -9.19 -18.40 -18.18
N ILE A 159 -9.94 -18.11 -19.24
CA ILE A 159 -10.81 -16.93 -19.30
C ILE A 159 -11.93 -17.09 -18.26
N GLY A 160 -12.05 -16.10 -17.36
CA GLY A 160 -13.04 -16.09 -16.28
C GLY A 160 -12.51 -16.52 -14.91
N ASP A 161 -11.25 -16.96 -14.82
CA ASP A 161 -10.59 -17.18 -13.52
C ASP A 161 -10.37 -15.83 -12.81
N SER A 162 -10.44 -15.82 -11.47
CA SER A 162 -10.10 -14.63 -10.66
C SER A 162 -8.67 -14.12 -10.91
N ASP A 163 -7.82 -14.99 -11.45
CA ASP A 163 -6.42 -14.69 -11.71
C ASP A 163 -6.14 -14.06 -13.07
N ILE A 164 -7.17 -13.80 -13.90
CA ILE A 164 -7.00 -13.19 -15.22
C ILE A 164 -6.65 -11.70 -15.12
N CYS A 165 -5.55 -11.28 -15.75
CA CYS A 165 -5.28 -9.86 -16.00
C CYS A 165 -5.02 -9.62 -17.49
N TYR A 166 -5.13 -8.37 -17.92
CA TYR A 166 -4.83 -7.96 -19.28
C TYR A 166 -3.58 -7.11 -19.31
N VAL A 167 -2.68 -7.41 -20.24
CA VAL A 167 -1.36 -6.80 -20.32
C VAL A 167 -1.12 -6.15 -21.68
N ASP A 168 -0.25 -5.16 -21.69
CA ASP A 168 0.26 -4.56 -22.91
C ASP A 168 1.32 -5.45 -23.61
N GLU A 169 1.90 -4.95 -24.69
CA GLU A 169 2.93 -5.62 -25.49
C GLU A 169 4.20 -5.96 -24.69
N LYS A 170 4.48 -5.21 -23.62
CA LYS A 170 5.61 -5.41 -22.70
C LYS A 170 5.25 -6.31 -21.52
N GLY A 171 4.02 -6.79 -21.43
CA GLY A 171 3.54 -7.63 -20.34
C GLY A 171 3.09 -6.84 -19.10
N ILE A 172 2.97 -5.51 -19.18
CA ILE A 172 2.51 -4.67 -18.07
C ILE A 172 0.99 -4.73 -17.96
N ALA A 173 0.50 -5.17 -16.81
CA ALA A 173 -0.91 -5.09 -16.43
C ALA A 173 -1.23 -3.67 -15.98
N VAL A 174 -1.56 -2.79 -16.92
CA VAL A 174 -1.78 -1.35 -16.69
C VAL A 174 -2.85 -1.07 -15.62
N ALA A 175 -3.86 -1.93 -15.49
CA ALA A 175 -4.86 -1.83 -14.43
C ALA A 175 -4.23 -1.89 -13.02
N GLU A 176 -3.26 -2.79 -12.83
CA GLU A 176 -2.54 -2.92 -11.55
C GLU A 176 -1.64 -1.72 -11.31
N VAL A 177 -0.98 -1.21 -12.36
CA VAL A 177 -0.17 0.03 -12.28
C VAL A 177 -1.05 1.20 -11.82
N TYR A 178 -2.16 1.44 -12.51
CA TYR A 178 -3.13 2.49 -12.20
C TYR A 178 -3.57 2.43 -10.73
N LYS A 179 -4.00 1.24 -10.27
CA LYS A 179 -4.50 1.04 -8.91
C LYS A 179 -3.50 1.54 -7.86
N TYR A 180 -2.26 1.07 -7.91
CA TYR A 180 -1.27 1.41 -6.89
C TYR A 180 -0.69 2.82 -7.08
N ALA A 181 -0.50 3.26 -8.31
CA ALA A 181 -0.02 4.61 -8.60
C ALA A 181 -1.00 5.68 -8.10
N VAL A 182 -2.31 5.50 -8.35
CA VAL A 182 -3.35 6.44 -7.89
C VAL A 182 -3.50 6.40 -6.36
N MET A 183 -3.35 5.22 -5.73
CA MET A 183 -3.29 5.14 -4.27
C MET A 183 -2.16 6.01 -3.68
N GLY A 184 -1.02 6.09 -4.36
CA GLY A 184 0.08 6.99 -4.01
C GLY A 184 -0.27 8.46 -4.30
N ALA A 185 -0.60 8.75 -5.55
CA ALA A 185 -0.78 10.10 -6.07
C ALA A 185 -1.93 10.87 -5.43
N ILE A 186 -2.91 10.16 -4.87
CA ILE A 186 -4.05 10.76 -4.17
C ILE A 186 -3.95 10.50 -2.66
N TYR A 187 -4.03 9.24 -2.22
CA TYR A 187 -4.21 8.97 -0.79
C TYR A 187 -2.92 9.17 -0.01
N LEU A 188 -1.79 8.62 -0.47
CA LEU A 188 -0.52 8.80 0.24
C LEU A 188 -0.09 10.27 0.25
N ASP A 189 -0.28 10.97 -0.87
CA ASP A 189 -0.03 12.40 -0.98
C ASP A 189 -0.88 13.21 0.01
N LYS A 190 -2.19 12.92 0.07
CA LYS A 190 -3.10 13.55 1.05
C LYS A 190 -2.70 13.28 2.49
N ILE A 191 -2.36 12.04 2.83
CA ILE A 191 -1.98 11.68 4.19
C ILE A 191 -0.70 12.42 4.59
N LEU A 192 0.38 12.30 3.81
CA LEU A 192 1.73 12.71 4.24
C LEU A 192 2.11 14.14 3.87
N ASN A 193 1.60 14.66 2.75
CA ASN A 193 2.02 15.95 2.18
C ASN A 193 0.95 17.03 2.26
N ILE A 194 -0.28 16.71 2.72
CA ILE A 194 -1.36 17.69 2.91
C ILE A 194 -1.83 17.69 4.36
N HIS A 195 -2.39 16.57 4.84
CA HIS A 195 -3.06 16.53 6.13
C HIS A 195 -2.09 16.44 7.31
N LEU A 196 -1.04 15.63 7.19
CA LEU A 196 0.05 15.60 8.16
C LEU A 196 1.23 16.47 7.72
N ALA A 197 1.00 17.52 6.94
CA ALA A 197 2.06 18.43 6.50
C ALA A 197 2.48 19.38 7.64
N GLU A 198 3.73 19.86 7.62
CA GLU A 198 4.23 20.76 8.67
C GLU A 198 3.52 22.12 8.62
N GLU A 199 3.08 22.52 7.43
CA GLU A 199 2.27 23.69 7.15
C GLU A 199 0.91 23.66 7.86
N ILE A 200 0.46 22.48 8.30
CA ILE A 200 -0.74 22.29 9.12
C ILE A 200 -0.34 22.08 10.58
N LEU A 201 0.52 21.09 10.85
CA LEU A 201 0.83 20.63 12.22
C LEU A 201 1.71 21.61 13.03
N GLY A 202 2.43 22.50 12.34
CA GLY A 202 3.28 23.54 12.92
C GLY A 202 2.70 24.95 12.79
N ASN A 203 1.51 25.11 12.20
CA ASN A 203 0.93 26.43 11.98
C ASN A 203 0.32 27.01 13.26
N ASN A 204 0.97 28.03 13.81
CA ASN A 204 0.59 28.65 15.08
C ASN A 204 -0.87 29.16 15.11
N GLU A 205 -1.41 29.66 13.99
CA GLU A 205 -2.81 30.12 13.94
C GLU A 205 -3.79 28.94 14.05
N ILE A 206 -3.49 27.81 13.38
CA ILE A 206 -4.28 26.59 13.49
C ILE A 206 -4.23 26.04 14.93
N LEU A 207 -3.05 26.02 15.54
CA LEU A 207 -2.86 25.54 16.91
C LEU A 207 -3.61 26.41 17.94
N ILE A 208 -3.50 27.74 17.84
CA ILE A 208 -4.25 28.67 18.71
C ILE A 208 -5.76 28.47 18.55
N ARG A 209 -6.26 28.32 17.31
CA ARG A 209 -7.69 28.07 17.08
C ARG A 209 -8.13 26.73 17.66
N ASN A 210 -7.26 25.72 17.66
CA ASN A 210 -7.54 24.45 18.32
C ASN A 210 -7.64 24.60 19.86
N ASP A 211 -6.70 25.32 20.49
CA ASP A 211 -6.72 25.60 21.93
C ASP A 211 -7.98 26.38 22.35
N LEU A 212 -8.40 27.33 21.51
CA LEU A 212 -9.63 28.09 21.69
C LEU A 212 -10.90 27.29 21.37
N THR A 213 -10.77 26.02 20.93
CA THR A 213 -11.91 25.19 20.55
C THR A 213 -12.74 25.85 19.44
N GLN A 214 -12.09 26.60 18.54
CA GLN A 214 -12.77 27.24 17.42
C GLN A 214 -13.14 26.19 16.38
N LEU A 215 -14.44 25.94 16.26
CA LEU A 215 -14.99 24.98 15.29
C LEU A 215 -15.07 25.59 13.90
N LEU A 216 -14.91 24.74 12.88
CA LEU A 216 -15.20 25.13 11.50
C LEU A 216 -16.71 25.38 11.33
N PRO A 217 -17.13 26.40 10.54
CA PRO A 217 -18.54 26.72 10.36
C PRO A 217 -19.36 25.52 9.87
N GLY A 218 -20.42 25.16 10.61
CA GLY A 218 -21.29 24.03 10.27
C GLY A 218 -20.73 22.65 10.65
N HIS A 219 -19.59 22.59 11.35
CA HIS A 219 -18.93 21.35 11.74
C HIS A 219 -18.70 21.26 13.25
N ASN A 220 -18.48 20.04 13.73
CA ASN A 220 -18.26 19.72 15.14
C ASN A 220 -16.77 19.50 15.48
N TYR A 221 -15.85 19.96 14.63
CA TYR A 221 -14.41 19.77 14.79
C TYR A 221 -13.64 21.07 14.53
N THR A 222 -12.44 21.17 15.11
CA THR A 222 -11.48 22.22 14.74
C THR A 222 -10.79 21.86 13.42
N GLU A 223 -10.11 22.82 12.81
CA GLU A 223 -9.34 22.58 11.58
C GLU A 223 -8.23 21.56 11.78
N LEU A 224 -7.50 21.61 12.90
CA LEU A 224 -6.42 20.66 13.19
C LEU A 224 -6.95 19.23 13.33
N GLU A 225 -8.05 19.07 14.07
CA GLU A 225 -8.73 17.78 14.25
C GLU A 225 -9.17 17.24 12.88
N HIS A 226 -9.77 18.07 12.04
CA HIS A 226 -10.22 17.67 10.71
C HIS A 226 -9.09 17.14 9.83
N HIS A 227 -7.94 17.84 9.76
CA HIS A 227 -6.80 17.38 8.98
C HIS A 227 -6.28 16.03 9.50
N TRP A 228 -6.07 15.89 10.80
CA TRP A 228 -5.59 14.64 11.39
C TRP A 228 -6.54 13.46 11.12
N ASP A 229 -7.83 13.72 11.22
CA ASP A 229 -8.88 12.73 11.06
C ASP A 229 -9.06 12.31 9.59
N LEU A 230 -8.92 13.24 8.64
CA LEU A 230 -8.88 12.93 7.21
C LEU A 230 -7.64 12.11 6.84
N ALA A 231 -6.46 12.40 7.41
CA ALA A 231 -5.28 11.56 7.22
C ALA A 231 -5.54 10.11 7.67
N TYR A 232 -6.22 9.91 8.80
CA TYR A 232 -6.63 8.58 9.23
C TYR A 232 -7.67 7.95 8.27
N GLY A 233 -8.63 8.74 7.79
CA GLY A 233 -9.63 8.32 6.81
C GLY A 233 -9.00 7.76 5.54
N TYR A 234 -8.08 8.49 4.92
CA TYR A 234 -7.35 8.03 3.73
C TYR A 234 -6.41 6.87 4.01
N TYR A 235 -5.82 6.78 5.22
CA TYR A 235 -5.02 5.62 5.62
C TYR A 235 -5.82 4.32 5.60
N SER A 236 -7.13 4.35 5.83
CA SER A 236 -7.97 3.14 5.77
C SER A 236 -7.85 2.41 4.43
N PHE A 237 -7.61 3.13 3.33
CA PHE A 237 -7.42 2.59 1.98
C PHE A 237 -6.03 1.96 1.78
N TRP A 238 -5.07 2.34 2.61
CA TRP A 238 -3.71 1.80 2.66
C TRP A 238 -3.51 0.70 3.71
N LYS A 239 -4.47 0.53 4.64
CA LYS A 239 -4.36 -0.37 5.79
C LYS A 239 -3.99 -1.81 5.42
N THR A 240 -4.52 -2.33 4.30
CA THR A 240 -4.21 -3.69 3.82
C THR A 240 -2.73 -3.83 3.45
N LEU A 241 -2.11 -2.79 2.88
CA LEU A 241 -0.67 -2.81 2.55
C LEU A 241 0.20 -2.75 3.81
N ALA A 242 -0.29 -2.13 4.89
CA ALA A 242 0.41 -2.04 6.17
C ALA A 242 0.33 -3.31 7.03
N GLN A 243 -0.43 -4.32 6.59
CA GLN A 243 -0.44 -5.63 7.25
C GLN A 243 0.92 -6.31 7.11
N ALA A 244 1.22 -7.24 8.02
CA ALA A 244 2.49 -7.97 7.94
C ALA A 244 2.48 -8.96 6.77
N ASP A 245 1.43 -9.76 6.62
CA ASP A 245 1.31 -10.85 5.63
C ASP A 245 2.54 -11.76 5.53
N GLY A 246 3.20 -11.99 6.68
CA GLY A 246 4.44 -12.75 6.78
C GLY A 246 5.72 -11.99 6.44
N LEU A 247 5.67 -10.69 6.14
CA LEU A 247 6.85 -9.84 5.92
C LEU A 247 7.38 -9.29 7.26
N PRO A 248 8.61 -9.64 7.68
CA PRO A 248 9.19 -9.15 8.93
C PRO A 248 9.28 -7.62 9.00
N ALA A 249 9.62 -6.95 7.89
CA ALA A 249 9.68 -5.49 7.78
C ALA A 249 8.39 -4.79 8.21
N LEU A 250 7.24 -5.46 8.04
CA LEU A 250 5.92 -4.92 8.31
C LEU A 250 5.28 -5.47 9.58
N LYS A 251 6.03 -6.23 10.38
CA LYS A 251 5.58 -6.73 11.68
C LYS A 251 5.05 -5.57 12.54
N ASP A 252 3.80 -5.70 12.98
CA ASP A 252 3.07 -4.72 13.80
C ASP A 252 2.97 -3.29 13.20
N CYS A 253 3.27 -3.12 11.91
CA CYS A 253 3.30 -1.81 11.25
C CYS A 253 1.93 -1.11 11.32
N HIS A 254 0.87 -1.79 10.89
CA HIS A 254 -0.49 -1.26 10.97
C HIS A 254 -0.91 -0.87 12.41
N LEU A 255 -0.45 -1.61 13.43
CA LEU A 255 -0.71 -1.32 14.84
C LEU A 255 0.03 -0.05 15.28
N ARG A 256 1.29 0.11 14.87
CA ARG A 256 2.07 1.33 15.16
C ARG A 256 1.43 2.55 14.54
N ILE A 257 1.04 2.48 13.26
CA ILE A 257 0.34 3.57 12.57
C ILE A 257 -0.96 3.92 13.29
N PHE A 258 -1.80 2.92 13.59
CA PHE A 258 -3.07 3.13 14.29
C PHE A 258 -2.86 3.79 15.66
N ARG A 259 -1.92 3.27 16.47
CA ARG A 259 -1.60 3.84 17.79
C ARG A 259 -1.07 5.26 17.70
N SER A 260 -0.27 5.60 16.68
CA SER A 260 0.22 6.95 16.47
C SER A 260 -0.92 7.92 16.13
N PHE A 261 -1.86 7.52 15.27
CA PHE A 261 -3.04 8.33 15.00
C PHE A 261 -3.88 8.59 16.27
N VAL A 262 -4.11 7.56 17.10
CA VAL A 262 -4.84 7.70 18.38
C VAL A 262 -4.10 8.64 19.32
N LYS A 263 -2.80 8.42 19.54
CA LYS A 263 -1.99 9.25 20.45
C LYS A 263 -1.96 10.70 20.01
N GLY A 264 -1.75 10.98 18.72
CA GLY A 264 -1.71 12.35 18.22
C GLY A 264 -3.02 13.07 18.44
N ARG A 265 -4.16 12.39 18.23
CA ARG A 265 -5.48 12.95 18.52
C ARG A 265 -5.68 13.27 20.00
N THR A 266 -5.23 12.40 20.91
CA THR A 266 -5.24 12.67 22.36
C THR A 266 -4.33 13.85 22.74
N PHE A 267 -3.18 14.00 22.08
CA PHE A 267 -2.27 15.12 22.34
C PHE A 267 -2.84 16.47 21.91
N MET A 268 -3.64 16.52 20.84
CA MET A 268 -4.36 17.74 20.46
C MET A 268 -5.35 18.22 21.53
N GLU A 269 -6.02 17.30 22.22
CA GLU A 269 -6.99 17.64 23.28
C GLU A 269 -6.32 18.26 24.52
N THR A 270 -5.02 18.02 24.68
CA THR A 270 -4.21 18.49 25.82
C THR A 270 -3.13 19.48 25.40
N SER A 271 -3.24 20.05 24.19
CA SER A 271 -2.31 21.04 23.63
C SER A 271 -0.84 20.58 23.56
N ARG A 272 -0.58 19.27 23.54
CA ARG A 272 0.76 18.67 23.47
C ARG A 272 1.24 18.52 22.03
N TYR A 273 1.36 19.63 21.30
CA TYR A 273 1.58 19.62 19.85
C TYR A 273 2.94 19.04 19.43
N ASP A 274 3.98 19.18 20.23
CA ASP A 274 5.29 18.56 19.94
C ASP A 274 5.18 17.03 19.90
N GLU A 275 4.44 16.45 20.85
CA GLU A 275 4.22 15.00 20.96
C GLU A 275 3.30 14.49 19.85
N MET A 276 2.32 15.30 19.44
CA MET A 276 1.49 15.05 18.26
C MET A 276 2.35 14.97 16.99
N ARG A 277 3.28 15.92 16.79
CA ARG A 277 4.18 15.92 15.62
C ARG A 277 5.11 14.69 15.60
N LEU A 278 5.59 14.24 16.76
CA LEU A 278 6.34 12.97 16.84
C LEU A 278 5.50 11.75 16.42
N GLN A 279 4.17 11.77 16.64
CA GLN A 279 3.30 10.72 16.11
C GLN A 279 3.15 10.81 14.59
N ALA A 280 3.07 12.02 14.02
CA ALA A 280 3.05 12.21 12.57
C ALA A 280 4.34 11.69 11.91
N ASP A 281 5.50 11.92 12.54
CA ASP A 281 6.79 11.36 12.08
C ASP A 281 6.82 9.84 12.09
N THR A 282 6.24 9.23 13.12
CA THR A 282 6.10 7.77 13.18
C THR A 282 5.22 7.27 12.02
N ILE A 283 4.09 7.93 11.73
CA ILE A 283 3.21 7.58 10.62
C ILE A 283 3.93 7.70 9.27
N ARG A 284 4.68 8.80 9.06
CA ARG A 284 5.50 9.02 7.85
C ARG A 284 6.51 7.89 7.65
N GLN A 285 7.25 7.52 8.70
CA GLN A 285 8.25 6.47 8.63
C GLN A 285 7.63 5.10 8.32
N GLU A 286 6.56 4.73 9.01
CA GLU A 286 5.89 3.44 8.82
C GLU A 286 5.27 3.32 7.43
N LEU A 287 4.53 4.33 6.95
CA LEU A 287 3.94 4.29 5.61
C LEU A 287 4.99 4.28 4.50
N SER A 288 6.10 5.01 4.68
CA SER A 288 7.22 4.97 3.73
C SER A 288 7.85 3.57 3.67
N ARG A 289 8.01 2.90 4.82
CA ARG A 289 8.47 1.51 4.90
C ARG A 289 7.49 0.55 4.22
N VAL A 290 6.18 0.75 4.36
CA VAL A 290 5.14 -0.05 3.70
C VAL A 290 5.31 -0.03 2.19
N VAL A 291 5.46 1.16 1.58
CA VAL A 291 5.63 1.29 0.12
C VAL A 291 6.84 0.49 -0.35
N ALA A 292 8.00 0.71 0.27
CA ALA A 292 9.25 0.06 -0.11
C ALA A 292 9.20 -1.46 0.07
N ALA A 293 8.81 -1.94 1.26
CA ALA A 293 8.79 -3.37 1.57
C ALA A 293 7.82 -4.14 0.65
N ARG A 294 6.66 -3.56 0.33
CA ARG A 294 5.69 -4.17 -0.59
C ARG A 294 6.19 -4.19 -2.02
N ALA A 295 6.75 -3.08 -2.52
CA ALA A 295 7.34 -3.02 -3.85
C ALA A 295 8.47 -4.05 -3.98
N MET A 296 9.41 -4.09 -3.03
CA MET A 296 10.51 -5.03 -3.04
C MET A 296 10.03 -6.49 -2.97
N ASN A 297 9.08 -6.83 -2.09
CA ASN A 297 8.54 -8.18 -2.03
C ASN A 297 7.82 -8.59 -3.34
N LEU A 298 7.17 -7.67 -4.04
CA LEU A 298 6.56 -7.96 -5.33
C LEU A 298 7.58 -8.13 -6.46
N LEU A 299 8.75 -7.48 -6.37
CA LEU A 299 9.86 -7.68 -7.29
C LEU A 299 10.60 -9.00 -7.05
N VAL A 300 10.97 -9.29 -5.81
CA VAL A 300 11.93 -10.37 -5.48
C VAL A 300 11.41 -11.42 -4.50
N GLY A 301 10.13 -11.36 -4.15
CA GLY A 301 9.50 -12.35 -3.28
C GLY A 301 9.44 -13.75 -3.91
N PRO A 302 9.25 -14.79 -3.08
CA PRO A 302 9.29 -16.18 -3.52
C PRO A 302 8.26 -16.49 -4.62
N ASN A 303 7.06 -15.91 -4.55
CA ASN A 303 6.00 -16.12 -5.55
C ASN A 303 6.40 -15.55 -6.91
N THR A 304 6.93 -14.33 -6.96
CA THR A 304 7.37 -13.70 -8.21
C THR A 304 8.47 -14.52 -8.87
N PHE A 305 9.45 -14.98 -8.10
CA PHE A 305 10.56 -15.76 -8.62
C PHE A 305 10.16 -17.18 -9.03
N ALA A 306 9.27 -17.83 -8.29
CA ALA A 306 8.70 -19.12 -8.68
C ALA A 306 7.94 -18.99 -10.00
N ASN A 307 7.10 -17.96 -10.13
CA ASN A 307 6.35 -17.69 -11.35
C ASN A 307 7.28 -17.39 -12.54
N LEU A 308 8.30 -16.55 -12.39
CA LEU A 308 9.27 -16.26 -13.46
C LEU A 308 10.02 -17.52 -13.92
N LYS A 309 10.38 -18.40 -12.98
CA LYS A 309 11.09 -19.66 -13.28
C LYS A 309 10.19 -20.61 -14.06
N GLU A 310 8.93 -20.77 -13.67
CA GLU A 310 7.98 -21.67 -14.31
C GLU A 310 7.45 -21.11 -15.65
N ASN A 311 6.85 -19.91 -15.62
CA ASN A 311 6.30 -19.22 -16.79
C ASN A 311 6.23 -17.71 -16.51
N PRO A 312 7.06 -16.88 -17.18
CA PRO A 312 7.13 -15.43 -16.94
C PRO A 312 5.79 -14.72 -16.86
N ARG A 313 4.81 -15.12 -17.68
CA ARG A 313 3.47 -14.53 -17.71
C ARG A 313 2.81 -14.56 -16.33
N ARG A 314 3.01 -15.62 -15.54
CA ARG A 314 2.44 -15.75 -14.18
C ARG A 314 2.96 -14.69 -13.20
N ALA A 315 4.09 -14.04 -13.49
CA ALA A 315 4.65 -12.99 -12.66
C ALA A 315 4.17 -11.58 -13.04
N PHE A 316 3.56 -11.41 -14.22
CA PHE A 316 3.28 -10.08 -14.79
C PHE A 316 2.37 -9.22 -13.92
N ARG A 317 1.33 -9.82 -13.34
CA ARG A 317 0.47 -9.12 -12.36
C ARG A 317 1.29 -8.61 -11.18
N LEU A 318 2.06 -9.47 -10.51
CA LEU A 318 2.86 -9.08 -9.34
C LEU A 318 3.88 -7.98 -9.67
N LEU A 319 4.56 -8.10 -10.82
CA LEU A 319 5.52 -7.10 -11.27
C LEU A 319 4.86 -5.77 -11.65
N SER A 320 3.64 -5.79 -12.17
CA SER A 320 2.86 -4.58 -12.46
C SER A 320 2.34 -3.90 -11.19
N GLN A 321 2.02 -4.68 -10.15
CA GLN A 321 1.74 -4.14 -8.83
C GLN A 321 2.99 -3.49 -8.21
N ALA A 322 4.16 -4.12 -8.38
CA ALA A 322 5.44 -3.54 -7.98
C ALA A 322 5.70 -2.21 -8.69
N TYR A 323 5.48 -2.16 -10.02
CA TYR A 323 5.57 -0.93 -10.81
C TYR A 323 4.71 0.18 -10.18
N GLY A 324 3.42 -0.08 -9.92
CA GLY A 324 2.54 0.95 -9.37
C GLY A 324 2.95 1.40 -7.96
N LEU A 325 3.52 0.52 -7.13
CA LEU A 325 4.06 0.89 -5.82
C LEU A 325 5.39 1.65 -5.90
N ILE A 326 6.25 1.36 -6.87
CA ILE A 326 7.44 2.16 -7.17
C ILE A 326 7.01 3.56 -7.58
N TYR A 327 5.98 3.67 -8.43
CA TYR A 327 5.40 4.96 -8.78
C TYR A 327 4.86 5.69 -7.54
N ALA A 328 4.16 4.99 -6.64
CA ALA A 328 3.64 5.57 -5.40
C ALA A 328 4.74 6.04 -4.42
N ALA A 329 5.97 5.52 -4.54
CA ALA A 329 7.07 5.84 -3.64
C ALA A 329 7.47 7.32 -3.65
N GLN A 330 7.27 8.03 -4.77
CA GLN A 330 7.57 9.46 -4.86
C GLN A 330 6.74 10.32 -3.88
N PHE A 331 5.55 9.85 -3.49
CA PHE A 331 4.67 10.58 -2.55
C PHE A 331 5.02 10.33 -1.08
N ALA A 332 5.92 9.38 -0.80
CA ALA A 332 6.41 9.12 0.54
C ALA A 332 7.48 10.16 0.93
N ARG A 333 7.42 10.63 2.18
CA ARG A 333 8.36 11.63 2.72
C ARG A 333 8.98 11.17 4.04
N ASN A 334 10.21 11.60 4.27
CA ASN A 334 10.94 11.32 5.52
C ASN A 334 10.46 12.24 6.67
N THR A 335 11.00 12.03 7.88
CA THR A 335 10.65 12.83 9.08
C THR A 335 11.11 14.29 8.99
N GLN A 336 12.05 14.62 8.09
CA GLN A 336 12.42 16.00 7.79
C GLN A 336 11.47 16.66 6.79
N GLY A 337 10.44 15.95 6.36
CA GLY A 337 9.45 16.43 5.42
C GLY A 337 9.89 16.41 3.95
N LYS A 338 11.00 15.75 3.59
CA LYS A 338 11.45 15.68 2.19
C LYS A 338 11.00 14.38 1.52
N PRO A 339 10.64 14.38 0.23
CA PRO A 339 10.44 13.16 -0.53
C PRO A 339 11.67 12.25 -0.46
N PHE A 340 11.43 10.94 -0.42
CA PHE A 340 12.52 9.95 -0.46
C PHE A 340 13.13 9.82 -1.86
N ILE A 341 12.30 9.97 -2.89
CA ILE A 341 12.65 9.81 -4.30
C ILE A 341 11.83 10.82 -5.10
N THR A 342 12.45 11.42 -6.12
CA THR A 342 11.78 12.38 -7.01
C THR A 342 10.95 11.67 -8.10
N ASN A 343 10.07 12.42 -8.78
CA ASN A 343 9.34 11.92 -9.95
C ASN A 343 10.29 11.44 -11.06
N GLU A 344 11.40 12.15 -11.29
CA GLU A 344 12.41 11.79 -12.30
C GLU A 344 13.13 10.49 -11.95
N GLU A 345 13.65 10.36 -10.73
CA GLU A 345 14.32 9.13 -10.28
C GLU A 345 13.38 7.92 -10.29
N THR A 346 12.11 8.15 -9.93
CA THR A 346 11.05 7.13 -10.02
C THR A 346 10.84 6.70 -11.47
N GLY A 347 10.74 7.66 -12.39
CA GLY A 347 10.63 7.39 -13.82
C GLY A 347 11.81 6.59 -14.38
N ASN A 348 13.03 6.87 -13.90
CA ASN A 348 14.23 6.13 -14.31
C ASN A 348 14.17 4.65 -13.87
N LEU A 349 13.78 4.37 -12.63
CA LEU A 349 13.61 2.99 -12.14
C LEU A 349 12.57 2.21 -12.94
N LEU A 350 11.45 2.87 -13.26
CA LEU A 350 10.36 2.25 -14.03
C LEU A 350 10.76 2.03 -15.50
N HIS A 351 11.49 2.97 -16.09
CA HIS A 351 12.02 2.82 -17.44
C HIS A 351 12.97 1.63 -17.55
N GLU A 352 13.83 1.41 -16.55
CA GLU A 352 14.68 0.22 -16.47
C GLU A 352 13.88 -1.09 -16.43
N LEU A 353 12.76 -1.12 -15.70
CA LEU A 353 11.89 -2.31 -15.65
C LEU A 353 11.28 -2.62 -17.03
N GLU A 354 10.97 -1.58 -17.81
CA GLU A 354 10.37 -1.68 -19.14
C GLU A 354 11.35 -1.86 -20.32
N LYS A 355 12.67 -1.89 -20.07
CA LYS A 355 13.67 -2.02 -21.14
C LYS A 355 13.50 -3.31 -21.95
N ASN A 356 14.01 -3.27 -23.19
CA ASN A 356 13.94 -4.37 -24.15
C ASN A 356 12.48 -4.84 -24.35
N ASP A 357 12.23 -6.12 -24.10
CA ASP A 357 10.93 -6.75 -24.22
C ASP A 357 10.06 -6.59 -22.96
N GLY A 358 10.43 -5.65 -22.07
CA GLY A 358 9.73 -5.43 -20.81
C GLY A 358 9.75 -6.67 -19.93
N LEU A 359 8.58 -7.09 -19.43
CA LEU A 359 8.46 -8.21 -18.51
C LEU A 359 8.68 -9.58 -19.18
N TRP A 360 8.72 -9.62 -20.51
CA TRP A 360 9.04 -10.85 -21.26
C TRP A 360 10.52 -11.23 -21.20
N ASP A 361 11.40 -10.29 -20.87
CA ASP A 361 12.86 -10.48 -20.81
C ASP A 361 13.29 -11.19 -19.51
N LYS A 362 12.97 -12.49 -19.42
CA LYS A 362 13.25 -13.32 -18.23
C LYS A 362 14.73 -13.30 -17.82
N GLU A 363 15.65 -13.33 -18.78
CA GLU A 363 17.09 -13.38 -18.52
C GLU A 363 17.57 -12.10 -17.85
N ARG A 364 17.14 -10.94 -18.34
CA ARG A 364 17.41 -9.64 -17.70
C ARG A 364 16.79 -9.55 -16.31
N LEU A 365 15.50 -9.90 -16.17
CA LEU A 365 14.78 -9.80 -14.90
C LEU A 365 15.41 -10.67 -13.80
N LEU A 366 15.88 -11.88 -14.15
CA LEU A 366 16.59 -12.79 -13.26
C LEU A 366 18.11 -12.58 -13.26
N GLY A 367 18.58 -11.48 -13.87
CA GLY A 367 19.99 -11.10 -13.91
C GLY A 367 20.59 -10.89 -12.52
N ARG A 368 21.91 -10.70 -12.48
CA ARG A 368 22.61 -10.38 -11.24
C ARG A 368 22.21 -9.00 -10.75
N GLU A 369 22.44 -8.72 -9.47
CA GLU A 369 22.10 -7.44 -8.86
C GLU A 369 22.78 -6.23 -9.53
N GLN A 370 23.90 -6.41 -10.24
CA GLN A 370 24.57 -5.34 -10.98
C GLN A 370 23.97 -5.10 -12.37
N THR A 371 23.11 -6.00 -12.85
CA THR A 371 22.45 -5.90 -14.15
C THR A 371 21.35 -4.86 -14.08
N GLU A 372 21.42 -3.84 -14.93
CA GLU A 372 20.40 -2.81 -15.07
C GLU A 372 19.03 -3.44 -15.42
N GLY A 373 17.98 -3.02 -14.73
CA GLY A 373 16.64 -3.59 -14.90
C GLY A 373 16.44 -5.01 -14.35
N ALA A 374 17.44 -5.63 -13.71
CA ALA A 374 17.22 -6.86 -12.94
C ALA A 374 16.38 -6.57 -11.69
N LEU A 375 15.53 -7.52 -11.30
CA LEU A 375 14.58 -7.32 -10.20
C LEU A 375 15.30 -7.11 -8.85
N HIS A 376 16.40 -7.83 -8.63
CA HIS A 376 17.25 -7.61 -7.46
C HIS A 376 17.92 -6.24 -7.44
N ASN A 377 18.37 -5.73 -8.60
CA ASN A 377 18.95 -4.39 -8.69
C ASN A 377 17.94 -3.32 -8.25
N LEU A 378 16.74 -3.38 -8.82
CA LEU A 378 15.66 -2.43 -8.53
C LEU A 378 15.25 -2.52 -7.05
N ALA A 379 15.05 -3.73 -6.53
CA ALA A 379 14.69 -3.94 -5.13
C ALA A 379 15.76 -3.42 -4.16
N THR A 380 17.05 -3.66 -4.40
CA THR A 380 18.12 -3.11 -3.56
C THR A 380 18.15 -1.59 -3.59
N ARG A 381 18.00 -0.97 -4.77
CA ARG A 381 18.03 0.50 -4.90
C ARG A 381 16.86 1.15 -4.18
N ILE A 382 15.65 0.61 -4.32
CA ILE A 382 14.47 1.06 -3.56
C ILE A 382 14.72 0.87 -2.06
N GLY A 383 15.16 -0.32 -1.65
CA GLY A 383 15.44 -0.62 -0.26
C GLY A 383 16.44 0.37 0.37
N LYS A 384 17.52 0.69 -0.35
CA LYS A 384 18.53 1.67 0.09
C LYS A 384 17.94 3.07 0.30
N ILE A 385 17.05 3.53 -0.58
CA ILE A 385 16.40 4.84 -0.45
C ILE A 385 15.57 4.91 0.84
N PHE A 386 14.87 3.84 1.17
CA PHE A 386 13.92 3.79 2.30
C PHE A 386 14.49 3.17 3.59
N GLY A 387 15.74 2.72 3.58
CA GLY A 387 16.35 2.01 4.71
C GLY A 387 15.71 0.65 5.01
N VAL A 388 15.32 -0.09 3.97
CA VAL A 388 14.77 -1.46 4.04
C VAL A 388 15.73 -2.41 3.32
N SER A 389 16.15 -3.50 3.97
CA SER A 389 17.04 -4.49 3.35
C SER A 389 16.27 -5.64 2.70
N LEU A 390 16.95 -6.43 1.88
CA LEU A 390 16.40 -7.67 1.32
C LEU A 390 16.11 -8.72 2.41
N GLU A 391 16.87 -8.74 3.51
CA GLU A 391 16.60 -9.65 4.62
C GLU A 391 15.29 -9.30 5.35
N ASP A 392 14.96 -8.00 5.45
CA ASP A 392 13.75 -7.55 6.13
C ASP A 392 12.46 -8.01 5.42
N ILE A 393 12.54 -8.37 4.14
CA ILE A 393 11.39 -8.82 3.33
C ILE A 393 11.38 -10.33 3.06
N LYS A 394 12.33 -11.09 3.61
CA LYS A 394 12.31 -12.56 3.52
C LYS A 394 11.27 -13.12 4.50
N LYS A 395 10.39 -13.97 4.00
CA LYS A 395 9.38 -14.67 4.80
C LYS A 395 9.96 -15.85 5.55
#